data_AF-A0A0F8ZC37-F1
#
_entry.id   AF-A0A0F8ZC37-F1
#
_cell.length_a   1.000
_cell.length_b   1.000
_cell.length_c   1.000
_cell.angle_alpha   90.00
_cell.angle_beta   90.00
_cell.angle_gamma   90.00
#
_symmetry.space_group_name_H-M   'P 1'
#
loop_
_entity.id
_entity.type
_entity.pdbx_description
1 polymer ?
#
loop_
_entity_poly.entity_id
_entity_poly.type
_entity_poly.pdbx_seq_one_letter_code
_entity_poly.pdbx_strand_id
1 'polypeptide(L)' 'MQTNYTSRKNRIEETIHGVVEIITFHSPESGYFVLKVKSPDLPNQQITVTTHHASIFPGATMEFQGHWDSHPLYGR' A
#
# COMPACT_ATOMS: atom_id res chain seq x y z
N MET A 1 -35.32 -0.01 9.97
CA MET A 1 -34.43 1.15 9.75
C MET A 1 -33.06 0.60 9.42
N GLN A 2 -32.65 0.58 8.15
CA GLN A 2 -31.39 -0.03 7.72
C GLN A 2 -30.75 0.91 6.70
N THR A 3 -29.76 1.68 7.13
CA THR A 3 -29.11 2.69 6.29
C THR A 3 -28.04 2.01 5.46
N ASN A 4 -28.32 1.79 4.18
CA ASN A 4 -27.34 1.30 3.21
C ASN A 4 -26.37 2.44 2.85
N TYR A 5 -25.22 2.51 3.52
CA TYR A 5 -24.10 3.32 3.08
C TYR A 5 -23.27 2.55 2.04
N THR A 6 -23.80 2.39 0.83
CA THR A 6 -23.01 1.98 -0.33
C THR A 6 -22.59 3.22 -1.10
N SER A 7 -21.69 4.01 -0.53
CA SER A 7 -20.91 4.95 -1.33
C SER A 7 -19.95 4.12 -2.17
N ARG A 8 -20.27 3.92 -3.45
CA ARG A 8 -19.31 3.45 -4.44
C ARG A 8 -18.23 4.53 -4.57
N LYS A 9 -17.27 4.52 -3.64
CA LYS A 9 -16.03 5.31 -3.72
C LYS A 9 -15.43 4.93 -5.07
N ASN A 10 -15.43 5.86 -6.03
CA ASN A 10 -14.77 5.70 -7.32
C ASN A 10 -13.29 5.51 -7.02
N ARG A 11 -12.85 4.26 -6.85
CA ARG A 11 -11.50 3.97 -6.41
C ARG A 11 -10.59 4.29 -7.58
N ILE A 12 -9.90 5.42 -7.48
CA ILE A 12 -8.91 5.83 -8.46
C ILE A 12 -7.79 4.79 -8.40
N GLU A 13 -7.40 4.27 -9.55
CA GLU A 13 -6.20 3.45 -9.68
C GLU A 13 -5.03 4.42 -9.78
N GLU A 14 -4.10 4.33 -8.83
CA GLU A 14 -2.92 5.18 -8.79
C GLU A 14 -1.67 4.30 -8.77
N THR A 15 -0.63 4.84 -9.39
CA THR A 15 0.69 4.21 -9.49
C THR A 15 1.65 4.91 -8.54
N ILE A 16 2.31 4.13 -7.68
CA ILE A 16 3.31 4.61 -6.74
C ILE A 16 4.62 3.89 -7.04
N HIS A 17 5.68 4.65 -7.27
CA HIS A 17 7.03 4.12 -7.40
C HIS A 17 7.84 4.47 -6.16
N GLY A 18 8.67 3.54 -5.69
CA GLY A 18 9.46 3.77 -4.50
C GLY A 18 10.36 2.61 -4.12
N VAL A 19 11.14 2.86 -3.08
CA VAL A 19 12.06 1.88 -2.51
C VAL A 19 11.40 1.22 -1.30
N VAL A 20 11.44 -0.11 -1.25
CA VAL A 20 10.97 -0.87 -0.09
C VAL A 20 11.97 -0.67 1.04
N GLU A 21 11.57 -0.01 2.13
CA GLU A 21 12.44 0.17 3.29
C GLU A 21 12.34 -1.04 4.23
N ILE A 22 11.12 -1.50 4.51
CA ILE A 22 10.87 -2.53 5.53
C ILE A 22 9.74 -3.46 5.08
N ILE A 23 9.92 -4.77 5.27
CA ILE A 23 8.83 -5.76 5.24
C ILE A 23 8.28 -5.87 6.66
N THR A 24 7.13 -5.26 6.91
CA THR A 24 6.51 -5.24 8.26
C THR A 24 5.84 -6.57 8.58
N PHE A 25 5.29 -7.24 7.57
CA PHE A 25 4.62 -8.52 7.74
C PHE A 25 4.71 -9.36 6.47
N HIS A 26 4.80 -10.67 6.66
CA HIS A 26 4.69 -11.68 5.61
C HIS A 26 3.83 -12.83 6.15
N SER A 27 2.74 -13.14 5.44
CA SER A 27 1.91 -14.32 5.70
C SER A 27 2.32 -15.43 4.74
N PRO A 28 3.01 -16.49 5.21
CA PRO A 28 3.39 -17.61 4.36
C PRO A 28 2.19 -18.46 3.90
N GLU A 29 1.09 -18.47 4.66
CA GLU A 29 -0.11 -19.23 4.33
C GLU A 29 -0.87 -18.60 3.16
N SER A 30 -0.98 -17.28 3.16
CA SER A 30 -1.78 -16.53 2.19
C SER A 30 -0.93 -15.77 1.16
N GLY A 31 0.40 -15.82 1.23
CA GLY A 31 1.31 -15.16 0.29
C GLY A 31 1.29 -13.62 0.32
N TYR A 32 0.72 -13.02 1.37
CA TYR A 32 0.57 -11.56 1.50
C TYR A 32 1.78 -10.93 2.21
N PHE A 33 2.15 -9.74 1.74
CA PHE A 33 3.19 -8.89 2.30
C PHE A 33 2.64 -7.53 2.66
N VAL A 34 3.06 -6.98 3.79
CA VAL A 34 2.84 -5.59 4.18
C VAL A 34 4.19 -4.89 4.24
N LEU A 35 4.34 -3.83 3.47
CA LEU A 35 5.59 -3.13 3.23
C LEU A 35 5.49 -1.67 3.64
N LYS A 36 6.63 -1.10 4.07
CA LYS A 36 6.84 0.34 4.12
C LYS A 36 7.69 0.75 2.92
N VAL A 37 7.13 1.62 2.08
CA VAL A 37 7.75 2.09 0.86
C VAL A 37 8.00 3.58 0.97
N LYS A 38 9.21 4.00 0.61
CA LYS A 38 9.57 5.41 0.49
C LYS A 38 9.51 5.81 -0.97
N SER A 39 8.62 6.74 -1.28
CA SER A 39 8.46 7.29 -2.63
C SER A 39 9.17 8.66 -2.73
N PRO A 40 9.86 8.96 -3.84
CA PRO A 40 10.44 10.28 -4.06
C PRO A 40 9.38 11.38 -4.18
N ASP A 41 8.15 11.08 -4.62
CA ASP A 41 7.05 12.06 -4.68
C ASP A 41 6.53 12.47 -3.29
N LEU A 42 6.73 11.59 -2.29
CA LEU A 42 6.27 11.77 -0.92
C LEU A 42 7.44 11.57 0.05
N PRO A 43 8.49 12.42 0.01
CA PRO A 43 9.74 12.17 0.72
C PRO A 43 9.60 12.15 2.25
N ASN A 44 8.53 12.79 2.75
CA ASN A 44 8.23 12.91 4.18
C ASN A 44 7.20 11.87 4.66
N GLN A 45 6.78 10.95 3.80
CA GLN A 45 5.78 9.93 4.13
C GLN A 45 6.28 8.53 3.75
N GLN A 46 6.01 7.57 4.63
CA GLN A 46 6.13 6.15 4.31
C GLN A 46 4.76 5.63 3.92
N ILE A 47 4.70 4.96 2.78
CA ILE A 47 3.47 4.43 2.22
C ILE A 47 3.34 2.96 2.62
N THR A 48 2.17 2.57 3.08
CA THR A 48 1.92 1.18 3.48
C THR A 48 1.36 0.41 2.30
N VAL A 49 2.10 -0.57 1.79
CA VAL A 49 1.68 -1.38 0.65
C VAL A 49 1.32 -2.78 1.09
N THR A 50 0.13 -3.24 0.73
CA THR A 50 -0.26 -4.65 0.86
C THR A 50 -0.26 -5.30 -0.52
N THR A 51 0.52 -6.35 -0.70
CA THR A 51 0.65 -7.05 -1.99
C THR A 51 0.69 -8.56 -1.80
N HIS A 52 0.40 -9.29 -2.86
CA HIS A 52 0.37 -10.74 -2.91
C HIS A 52 1.37 -11.23 -3.96
N HIS A 53 2.18 -12.23 -3.62
CA HIS A 53 3.11 -12.89 -4.56
C HIS A 53 4.03 -11.93 -5.32
N ALA A 54 4.91 -11.23 -4.59
CA ALA A 54 5.97 -10.44 -5.17
C ALA A 54 7.33 -10.84 -4.58
N SER A 55 8.35 -10.96 -5.43
CA SER A 55 9.74 -11.16 -4.99
C SER A 55 10.29 -9.83 -4.47
N ILE A 56 10.07 -9.56 -3.18
CA ILE A 56 10.38 -8.28 -2.54
C ILE A 56 11.58 -8.42 -1.62
N PHE A 57 12.48 -7.45 -1.69
CA PHE A 57 13.62 -7.33 -0.78
C PHE A 57 13.75 -5.86 -0.32
N PRO A 58 14.17 -5.59 0.93
CA PRO A 58 14.53 -4.25 1.35
C PRO A 58 15.58 -3.64 0.42
N GLY A 59 15.41 -2.38 0.05
CA GLY A 59 16.23 -1.67 -0.93
C GLY A 59 15.82 -1.89 -2.39
N ALA A 60 14.88 -2.79 -2.69
CA ALA A 60 14.35 -2.95 -4.04
C ALA A 60 13.53 -1.72 -4.43
N THR A 61 13.75 -1.22 -5.66
CA THR A 61 12.89 -0.20 -6.28
C THR A 61 11.77 -0.90 -7.03
N MET A 62 10.53 -0.55 -6.73
CA MET A 62 9.35 -1.20 -7.30
C MET A 62 8.27 -0.18 -7.63
N GLU A 63 7.40 -0.56 -8.56
CA GLU A 63 6.18 0.17 -8.89
C GLU A 63 4.98 -0.63 -8.38
N PHE A 64 4.05 0.06 -7.73
CA PHE A 64 2.82 -0.49 -7.18
C PHE A 64 1.63 0.21 -7.82
N GLN A 65 0.73 -0.58 -8.40
CA GLN A 65 -0.50 -0.09 -9.00
C GLN A 65 -1.68 -0.59 -8.19
N GLY A 66 -2.60 0.30 -7.87
CA GLY A 66 -3.82 -0.11 -7.16
C GLY A 66 -4.56 1.05 -6.53
N HIS A 67 -5.34 0.71 -5.51
CA HIS A 67 -6.12 1.68 -4.76
C HIS A 67 -5.45 2.00 -3.44
N TRP A 68 -5.39 3.28 -3.12
CA TRP A 68 -4.78 3.77 -1.89
C TRP A 68 -5.82 4.49 -1.06
N ASP A 69 -6.00 4.05 0.18
CA ASP A 69 -6.80 4.78 1.15
C ASP A 69 -5.86 5.58 2.05
N SER A 70 -6.27 6.80 2.40
CA SER A 70 -5.53 7.65 3.33
C SER A 70 -6.39 7.84 4.56
N HIS A 71 -5.91 7.34 5.69
CA HIS A 71 -6.60 7.48 6.96
C HIS A 71 -6.23 8.83 7.60
N PRO A 72 -7.21 9.65 8.06
CA PRO A 72 -6.92 10.99 8.58
C PRO A 72 -5.99 10.99 9.80
N LEU A 73 -5.97 9.91 10.59
CA LEU A 73 -5.11 9.77 11.78
C LEU A 73 -3.81 9.02 11.54
N TYR A 74 -3.72 8.18 10.50
CA TYR A 74 -2.61 7.24 10.32
C TYR A 74 -1.87 7.41 8.99
N GLY A 75 -2.34 8.32 8.13
CA GLY A 75 -1.74 8.56 6.82
C GLY A 75 -2.04 7.45 5.83
N ARG A 76 -1.11 7.24 4.91
CA ARG A 76 -1.20 6.33 3.76
C ARG A 76 -0.32 5.08 3.95
#